data_AF-A0A5M6ZGG4-F1
#
_entry.id   AF-A0A5M6ZGG4-F1
#
_cell.length_a   1.000
_cell.length_b   1.000
_cell.length_c   1.000
_cell.angle_alpha   90.00
_cell.angle_beta   90.00
_cell.angle_gamma   90.00
#
_symmetry.space_group_name_H-M   'P 1'
#
loop_
_entity.id
_entity.type
_entity.pdbx_description
1 polymer ?
#
loop_
_entity_poly.entity_id
_entity_poly.type
_entity_poly.pdbx_seq_one_letter_code
_entity_poly.pdbx_strand_id
1 'polypeptide(L)'
;MSVSAIVRVIAVAAVFVAAPAIADNARWSPSTPLWGGYYAATPLDECRRTAGGELELRACLSRLLLEAESHYDIAFNRLDAMVSGREDQFRRAGEAEALRFARETWRSYLDFQCDFEGAMLGQTFAERNLQATSCRVALLRSQRARLTELAAQIDSGFVYPGTPGAPGAGDSEACEGPFCAVESETFQQWTARCRRGGLCGAFTTAGGADREDHRLELRARPTGRGYDIVFTSTAHPVDGARAISVRVDGRNPVVFRPQTHYAADASGAFVLSDADSTARLVDAMRRGGRLTVQYVDARGQDRMATFSLMGVTRSLEWIEVRVIRPRY
;
A
#
# COMPACT_ATOMS: atom_id res chain seq x y z
N MET A 1 -28.33 0.77 -17.57
CA MET A 1 -27.81 0.79 -16.18
C MET A 1 -26.54 1.62 -16.14
N SER A 2 -26.35 2.48 -15.14
CA SER A 2 -25.15 3.32 -15.02
C SER A 2 -23.96 2.52 -14.50
N VAL A 3 -22.80 2.64 -15.15
CA VAL A 3 -21.54 1.97 -14.76
C VAL A 3 -21.12 2.31 -13.34
N SER A 4 -21.45 3.52 -12.85
CA SER A 4 -21.25 3.98 -11.48
C SER A 4 -21.91 3.08 -10.41
N ALA A 5 -23.00 2.38 -10.74
CA ALA A 5 -23.68 1.50 -9.79
C ALA A 5 -22.90 0.21 -9.52
N ILE A 6 -22.35 -0.42 -10.57
CA ILE A 6 -21.64 -1.71 -10.50
C ILE A 6 -20.31 -1.57 -9.73
N VAL A 7 -19.61 -0.44 -9.90
CA VAL A 7 -18.32 -0.17 -9.24
C VAL A 7 -18.42 -0.18 -7.71
N ARG A 8 -19.54 0.28 -7.12
CA ARG A 8 -19.68 0.35 -5.65
C ARG A 8 -19.83 -1.03 -4.99
N VAL A 9 -20.48 -1.98 -5.65
CA VAL A 9 -20.65 -3.35 -5.13
C VAL A 9 -19.31 -4.10 -5.12
N ILE A 10 -18.51 -3.92 -6.18
CA ILE A 10 -17.17 -4.52 -6.30
C ILE A 10 -16.22 -4.00 -5.23
N ALA A 11 -16.31 -2.71 -4.85
CA ALA A 11 -15.46 -2.13 -3.80
C ALA A 11 -15.66 -2.81 -2.44
N VAL A 12 -16.91 -3.10 -2.03
CA VAL A 12 -17.20 -3.82 -0.79
C VAL A 12 -16.65 -5.25 -0.86
N ALA A 13 -16.92 -5.98 -1.94
CA ALA A 13 -16.41 -7.36 -2.10
C ALA A 13 -14.87 -7.42 -2.11
N ALA A 14 -14.19 -6.47 -2.75
CA ALA A 14 -12.73 -6.43 -2.86
C ALA A 14 -12.01 -6.30 -1.50
N VAL A 15 -12.62 -5.60 -0.53
CA VAL A 15 -12.07 -5.47 0.84
C VAL A 15 -11.98 -6.82 1.56
N PHE A 16 -12.84 -7.79 1.20
CA PHE A 16 -12.91 -9.10 1.83
C PHE A 16 -12.24 -10.21 1.00
N VAL A 17 -12.36 -10.18 -0.33
CA VAL A 17 -11.72 -11.17 -1.22
C VAL A 17 -10.18 -11.04 -1.22
N ALA A 18 -9.64 -9.84 -0.94
CA ALA A 18 -8.19 -9.64 -0.83
C ALA A 18 -7.57 -10.13 0.50
N ALA A 19 -8.36 -10.61 1.47
CA ALA A 19 -7.89 -10.96 2.81
C ALA A 19 -6.70 -11.95 2.85
N PRO A 20 -6.64 -13.03 2.06
CA PRO A 20 -5.54 -13.99 2.12
C PRO A 20 -4.19 -13.41 1.68
N ALA A 21 -4.18 -12.37 0.85
CA ALA A 21 -2.96 -11.71 0.36
C ALA A 21 -2.48 -10.57 1.27
N ILE A 22 -3.21 -10.25 2.34
CA ILE A 22 -2.95 -9.11 3.24
C ILE A 22 -2.54 -9.59 4.66
N ALA A 23 -2.33 -10.89 4.85
CA ALA A 23 -1.79 -11.49 6.09
C ALA A 23 -0.31 -11.13 6.37
N ASP A 24 0.33 -10.32 5.52
CA ASP A 24 1.66 -9.76 5.79
C ASP A 24 1.53 -8.60 6.80
N ASN A 25 1.58 -8.95 8.10
CA ASN A 25 1.32 -8.10 9.27
C ASN A 25 2.36 -6.95 9.50
N ALA A 26 3.08 -6.52 8.46
CA ALA A 26 4.14 -5.49 8.55
C ALA A 26 3.63 -4.05 8.70
N ARG A 27 2.32 -3.79 8.53
CA ARG A 27 1.76 -2.43 8.48
C ARG A 27 1.67 -1.74 9.85
N TRP A 28 2.44 -0.66 10.03
CA TRP A 28 2.24 0.33 11.10
C TRP A 28 2.53 1.76 10.66
N SER A 29 1.71 2.70 11.14
CA SER A 29 1.90 4.15 11.00
C SER A 29 2.54 4.78 12.24
N PRO A 30 3.70 5.45 12.13
CA PRO A 30 4.32 6.17 13.26
C PRO A 30 3.52 7.37 13.80
N SER A 31 2.43 7.79 13.15
CA SER A 31 1.63 8.95 13.58
C SER A 31 0.72 8.71 14.78
N THR A 32 0.59 7.46 15.25
CA THR A 32 -0.11 7.10 16.50
C THR A 32 0.85 6.34 17.43
N PRO A 33 1.28 6.91 18.58
CA PRO A 33 2.34 6.34 19.44
C PRO A 33 2.06 4.99 20.13
N LEU A 34 0.94 4.32 19.86
CA LEU A 34 0.38 3.28 20.73
C LEU A 34 0.32 1.85 20.15
N TRP A 35 0.49 1.63 18.82
CA TRP A 35 0.12 0.33 18.20
C TRP A 35 0.87 -0.05 16.92
N GLY A 36 1.88 -0.93 16.95
CA GLY A 36 2.48 -1.50 15.72
C GLY A 36 1.54 -2.43 14.90
N GLY A 37 1.97 -3.13 13.85
CA GLY A 37 3.33 -3.33 13.32
C GLY A 37 3.97 -4.67 13.72
N TYR A 38 4.91 -5.22 12.94
CA TYR A 38 5.53 -6.51 13.29
C TYR A 38 6.43 -6.48 14.54
N TYR A 39 6.78 -5.27 15.00
CA TYR A 39 7.40 -5.00 16.32
C TYR A 39 6.49 -4.17 17.24
N ALA A 40 5.17 -4.18 17.01
CA ALA A 40 4.25 -3.99 18.11
C ALA A 40 4.52 -5.06 19.14
N ALA A 41 4.26 -4.74 20.40
CA ALA A 41 3.77 -5.77 21.29
C ALA A 41 2.46 -6.32 20.68
N THR A 42 2.40 -7.63 20.41
CA THR A 42 1.15 -8.30 20.05
C THR A 42 0.13 -8.14 21.20
N PRO A 43 -1.18 -8.40 21.01
CA PRO A 43 -2.12 -8.43 22.13
C PRO A 43 -1.69 -9.39 23.27
N LEU A 44 -0.97 -10.47 22.94
CA LEU A 44 -0.31 -11.33 23.93
C LEU A 44 0.78 -10.59 24.71
N ASP A 45 1.63 -9.79 24.05
CA ASP A 45 2.70 -9.01 24.69
C ASP A 45 2.20 -7.72 25.37
N GLU A 46 1.03 -7.21 24.98
CA GLU A 46 0.24 -6.21 25.71
C GLU A 46 -0.18 -6.78 27.07
N CYS A 47 -0.78 -7.97 27.09
CA CYS A 47 -1.20 -8.63 28.33
C CYS A 47 -0.03 -9.17 29.17
N ARG A 48 1.04 -9.72 28.56
CA ARG A 48 2.24 -10.20 29.30
C ARG A 48 2.94 -9.09 30.09
N ARG A 49 2.82 -7.82 29.68
CA ARG A 49 3.40 -6.68 30.41
C ARG A 49 2.60 -6.25 31.64
N THR A 50 1.38 -6.77 31.82
CA THR A 50 0.48 -6.38 32.92
C THR A 50 0.00 -7.55 33.77
N ALA A 51 0.02 -8.78 33.25
CA ALA A 51 -0.33 -10.00 33.99
C ALA A 51 0.84 -10.53 34.82
N GLY A 52 0.61 -10.79 36.11
CA GLY A 52 1.52 -11.48 37.02
C GLY A 52 1.47 -13.01 36.95
N GLY A 53 0.52 -13.58 36.20
CA GLY A 53 0.39 -15.03 36.01
C GLY A 53 -0.49 -15.45 34.85
N GLU A 54 -0.52 -16.75 34.54
CA GLU A 54 -1.22 -17.29 33.36
C GLU A 54 -2.74 -17.05 33.39
N LEU A 55 -3.36 -17.11 34.57
CA LEU A 55 -4.79 -16.83 34.73
C LEU A 55 -5.14 -15.38 34.36
N GLU A 56 -4.31 -14.43 34.80
CA GLU A 56 -4.46 -13.00 34.50
C GLU A 56 -4.17 -12.71 33.01
N LEU A 57 -3.19 -13.41 32.43
CA LEU A 57 -2.88 -13.34 31.00
C LEU A 57 -4.07 -13.78 30.13
N ARG A 58 -4.70 -14.90 30.49
CA ARG A 58 -5.92 -15.40 29.84
C ARG A 58 -7.09 -14.42 30.03
N ALA A 59 -7.30 -13.91 31.24
CA ALA A 59 -8.36 -12.94 31.53
C ALA A 59 -8.19 -11.63 30.73
N CYS A 60 -6.95 -11.14 30.62
CA CYS A 60 -6.63 -9.96 29.81
C CYS A 60 -6.95 -10.20 28.32
N LEU A 61 -6.49 -11.31 27.72
CA LEU A 61 -6.76 -11.61 26.32
C LEU A 61 -8.26 -11.80 26.03
N SER A 62 -8.99 -12.50 26.90
CA SER A 62 -10.45 -12.64 26.77
C SER A 62 -11.17 -11.29 26.79
N ARG A 63 -10.74 -10.35 27.64
CA ARG A 63 -11.26 -8.98 27.65
C ARG A 63 -10.94 -8.24 26.35
N LEU A 64 -9.70 -8.32 25.87
CA LEU A 64 -9.31 -7.67 24.60
C LEU A 64 -10.06 -8.25 23.39
N LEU A 65 -10.38 -9.54 23.40
CA LEU A 65 -11.19 -10.18 22.36
C LEU A 65 -12.61 -9.63 22.35
N LEU A 66 -13.29 -9.64 23.50
CA LEU A 66 -14.65 -9.08 23.64
C LEU A 66 -14.70 -7.60 23.23
N GLU A 67 -13.70 -6.80 23.63
CA GLU A 67 -13.55 -5.41 23.19
C GLU A 67 -13.36 -5.29 21.67
N ALA A 68 -12.54 -6.15 21.06
CA ALA A 68 -12.27 -6.11 19.62
C ALA A 68 -13.47 -6.56 18.77
N GLU A 69 -14.17 -7.61 19.20
CA GLU A 69 -15.40 -8.12 18.58
C GLU A 69 -16.52 -7.07 18.62
N SER A 70 -16.77 -6.49 19.80
CA SER A 70 -17.77 -5.42 19.98
C SER A 70 -17.48 -4.22 19.07
N HIS A 71 -16.23 -3.76 19.02
CA HIS A 71 -15.85 -2.64 18.16
C HIS A 71 -15.96 -2.97 16.66
N TYR A 72 -15.61 -4.19 16.25
CA TYR A 72 -15.78 -4.66 14.87
C TYR A 72 -17.26 -4.68 14.48
N ASP A 73 -18.13 -5.24 15.32
CA ASP A 73 -19.57 -5.33 15.07
C ASP A 73 -20.21 -3.93 15.03
N ILE A 74 -19.79 -2.97 15.87
CA ILE A 74 -20.22 -1.56 15.79
C ILE A 74 -19.84 -0.93 14.43
N ALA A 75 -18.60 -1.13 13.97
CA ALA A 75 -18.14 -0.61 12.69
C ALA A 75 -18.89 -1.24 11.50
N PHE A 76 -19.19 -2.54 11.58
CA PHE A 76 -19.98 -3.26 10.59
C PHE A 76 -21.45 -2.80 10.56
N ASN A 77 -22.09 -2.68 11.72
CA ASN A 77 -23.50 -2.25 11.83
C ASN A 77 -23.71 -0.82 11.29
N ARG A 78 -22.68 0.04 11.34
CA ARG A 78 -22.73 1.36 10.68
C ARG A 78 -22.84 1.25 9.15
N LEU A 79 -22.08 0.34 8.54
CA LEU A 79 -22.18 0.06 7.09
C LEU A 79 -23.53 -0.56 6.73
N ASP A 80 -24.04 -1.45 7.58
CA ASP A 80 -25.36 -2.08 7.39
C ASP A 80 -26.51 -1.05 7.47
N ALA A 81 -26.41 -0.07 8.38
CA ALA A 81 -27.34 1.05 8.46
C ALA A 81 -27.29 1.95 7.20
N MET A 82 -26.10 2.22 6.65
CA MET A 82 -25.95 2.99 5.40
C MET A 82 -26.56 2.27 4.20
N VAL A 83 -26.38 0.95 4.11
CA VAL A 83 -27.02 0.12 3.07
C VAL A 83 -28.54 0.13 3.26
N SER A 84 -29.02 -0.10 4.49
CA SER A 84 -30.44 -0.12 4.82
C SER A 84 -31.16 1.20 4.49
N GLY A 85 -30.47 2.34 4.57
CA GLY A 85 -30.98 3.67 4.20
C GLY A 85 -31.11 3.94 2.69
N ARG A 86 -30.68 3.02 1.80
CA ARG A 86 -30.78 3.20 0.34
C ARG A 86 -32.23 3.17 -0.14
N GLU A 87 -32.69 4.20 -0.86
CA GLU A 87 -34.07 4.26 -1.38
C GLU A 87 -34.41 3.10 -2.34
N ASP A 88 -33.53 2.79 -3.29
CA ASP A 88 -33.69 1.69 -4.26
C ASP A 88 -33.67 0.31 -3.57
N GLN A 89 -34.82 -0.38 -3.58
CA GLN A 89 -35.02 -1.67 -2.93
C GLN A 89 -34.17 -2.81 -3.54
N PHE A 90 -34.01 -2.86 -4.86
CA PHE A 90 -33.22 -3.90 -5.52
C PHE A 90 -31.73 -3.72 -5.21
N ARG A 91 -31.27 -2.47 -5.27
CA ARG A 91 -29.91 -2.11 -4.90
C ARG A 91 -29.63 -2.38 -3.42
N ARG A 92 -30.56 -2.01 -2.53
CA ARG A 92 -30.47 -2.28 -1.08
C ARG A 92 -30.30 -3.78 -0.80
N ALA A 93 -31.12 -4.63 -1.43
CA ALA A 93 -31.05 -6.07 -1.25
C ALA A 93 -29.69 -6.65 -1.68
N GLY A 94 -29.19 -6.26 -2.86
CA GLY A 94 -27.89 -6.72 -3.36
C GLY A 94 -26.70 -6.20 -2.55
N GLU A 95 -26.72 -4.93 -2.11
CA GLU A 95 -25.68 -4.36 -1.24
C GLU A 95 -25.70 -5.04 0.16
N ALA A 96 -26.88 -5.38 0.70
CA ALA A 96 -27.03 -6.06 1.99
C ALA A 96 -26.59 -7.54 1.94
N GLU A 97 -26.93 -8.27 0.88
CA GLU A 97 -26.47 -9.65 0.68
C GLU A 97 -24.94 -9.73 0.54
N ALA A 98 -24.35 -8.83 -0.25
CA ALA A 98 -22.89 -8.73 -0.39
C ALA A 98 -22.20 -8.43 0.95
N LEU A 99 -22.78 -7.53 1.76
CA LEU A 99 -22.25 -7.18 3.08
C LEU A 99 -22.36 -8.35 4.08
N ARG A 100 -23.47 -9.10 4.04
CA ARG A 100 -23.65 -10.33 4.84
C ARG A 100 -22.62 -11.42 4.46
N PHE A 101 -22.49 -11.72 3.16
CA PHE A 101 -21.53 -12.70 2.65
C PHE A 101 -20.08 -12.33 3.01
N ALA A 102 -19.75 -11.04 2.95
CA ALA A 102 -18.46 -10.52 3.38
C ALA A 102 -18.18 -10.76 4.88
N ARG A 103 -19.18 -10.57 5.76
CA ARG A 103 -19.06 -10.85 7.21
C ARG A 103 -18.84 -12.33 7.50
N GLU A 104 -19.59 -13.20 6.83
CA GLU A 104 -19.49 -14.66 6.93
C GLU A 104 -18.09 -15.13 6.48
N THR A 105 -17.64 -14.66 5.32
CA THR A 105 -16.30 -14.93 4.77
C THR A 105 -15.18 -14.45 5.71
N TRP A 106 -15.31 -13.24 6.28
CA TRP A 106 -14.32 -12.71 7.22
C TRP A 106 -14.21 -13.55 8.50
N ARG A 107 -15.32 -13.99 9.07
CA ARG A 107 -15.31 -14.85 10.27
C ARG A 107 -14.63 -16.19 9.98
N SER A 108 -14.98 -16.85 8.87
CA SER A 108 -14.32 -18.10 8.46
C SER A 108 -12.81 -17.93 8.23
N TYR A 109 -12.38 -16.81 7.64
CA TYR A 109 -10.96 -16.48 7.49
C TYR A 109 -10.26 -16.23 8.83
N LEU A 110 -10.90 -15.47 9.72
CA LEU A 110 -10.37 -15.11 11.04
C LEU A 110 -10.10 -16.36 11.89
N ASP A 111 -11.05 -17.29 11.93
CA ASP A 111 -10.91 -18.55 12.66
C ASP A 111 -9.78 -19.41 12.05
N PHE A 112 -9.80 -19.65 10.74
CA PHE A 112 -8.78 -20.44 10.05
C PHE A 112 -7.35 -19.88 10.24
N GLN A 113 -7.17 -18.57 9.99
CA GLN A 113 -5.87 -17.92 10.05
C GLN A 113 -5.30 -17.96 11.47
N CYS A 114 -6.13 -17.71 12.48
CA CYS A 114 -5.65 -17.65 13.86
C CYS A 114 -5.48 -19.02 14.51
N ASP A 115 -6.25 -20.03 14.10
CA ASP A 115 -6.00 -21.42 14.53
C ASP A 115 -4.70 -21.96 13.91
N PHE A 116 -4.39 -21.59 12.66
CA PHE A 116 -3.10 -21.87 12.02
C PHE A 116 -1.94 -21.14 12.72
N GLU A 117 -2.05 -19.83 12.96
CA GLU A 117 -1.04 -19.05 13.67
C GLU A 117 -0.81 -19.57 15.11
N GLY A 118 -1.90 -19.94 15.79
CA GLY A 118 -1.86 -20.61 17.09
C GLY A 118 -1.05 -21.90 17.05
N ALA A 119 -1.35 -22.80 16.09
CA ALA A 119 -0.64 -24.06 15.90
C ALA A 119 0.84 -23.89 15.53
N MET A 120 1.19 -22.84 14.78
CA MET A 120 2.58 -22.53 14.37
C MET A 120 3.42 -21.92 15.49
N LEU A 121 2.83 -21.08 16.36
CA LEU A 121 3.56 -20.32 17.39
C LEU A 121 3.47 -20.91 18.81
N GLY A 122 2.52 -21.81 19.08
CA GLY A 122 2.31 -22.42 20.40
C GLY A 122 2.88 -23.84 20.52
N GLN A 123 3.79 -24.07 21.46
CA GLN A 123 4.38 -25.39 21.70
C GLN A 123 3.42 -26.28 22.51
N THR A 124 2.72 -25.71 23.48
CA THR A 124 1.70 -26.37 24.29
C THR A 124 0.27 -26.00 23.86
N PHE A 125 -0.73 -26.82 24.22
CA PHE A 125 -2.14 -26.50 23.95
C PHE A 125 -2.59 -25.16 24.56
N ALA A 126 -2.07 -24.80 25.74
CA ALA A 126 -2.35 -23.52 26.37
C ALA A 126 -1.78 -22.34 25.54
N GLU A 127 -0.53 -22.45 25.09
CA GLU A 127 0.11 -21.42 24.26
C GLU A 127 -0.56 -21.26 22.90
N ARG A 128 -0.99 -22.36 22.26
CA ARG A 128 -1.72 -22.31 20.98
C ARG A 128 -2.99 -21.48 21.09
N ASN A 129 -3.76 -21.68 22.16
CA ASN A 129 -4.98 -20.91 22.41
C ASN A 129 -4.69 -19.44 22.70
N LEU A 130 -3.63 -19.13 23.46
CA LEU A 130 -3.18 -17.76 23.72
C LEU A 130 -2.75 -17.02 22.44
N GLN A 131 -1.98 -17.69 21.57
CA GLN A 131 -1.52 -17.14 20.28
C GLN A 131 -2.70 -16.95 19.31
N ALA A 132 -3.59 -17.95 19.17
CA ALA A 132 -4.79 -17.83 18.35
C ALA A 132 -5.68 -16.66 18.81
N THR A 133 -5.88 -16.51 20.12
CA THR A 133 -6.66 -15.40 20.69
C THR A 133 -6.00 -14.04 20.39
N SER A 134 -4.68 -13.95 20.52
CA SER A 134 -3.89 -12.75 20.19
C SER A 134 -4.04 -12.36 18.71
N CYS A 135 -3.93 -13.33 17.80
CA CYS A 135 -4.19 -13.13 16.36
C CYS A 135 -5.62 -12.58 16.12
N ARG A 136 -6.65 -13.18 16.75
CA ARG A 136 -8.04 -12.75 16.55
C ARG A 136 -8.23 -11.29 16.97
N VAL A 137 -7.69 -10.90 18.13
CA VAL A 137 -7.70 -9.50 18.60
C VAL A 137 -7.02 -8.55 17.60
N ALA A 138 -5.84 -8.92 17.09
CA ALA A 138 -5.08 -8.09 16.16
C ALA A 138 -5.81 -7.89 14.81
N LEU A 139 -6.32 -8.97 14.22
CA LEU A 139 -7.05 -8.92 12.95
C LEU A 139 -8.39 -8.18 13.08
N LEU A 140 -9.14 -8.38 14.18
CA LEU A 140 -10.38 -7.62 14.45
C LEU A 140 -10.10 -6.12 14.60
N ARG A 141 -9.06 -5.73 15.34
CA ARG A 141 -8.63 -4.32 15.47
C ARG A 141 -8.26 -3.71 14.11
N SER A 142 -7.54 -4.45 13.26
CA SER A 142 -7.17 -4.02 11.90
C SER A 142 -8.39 -3.86 10.98
N GLN A 143 -9.29 -4.85 10.96
CA GLN A 143 -10.48 -4.81 10.10
C GLN A 143 -11.49 -3.75 10.56
N ARG A 144 -11.67 -3.55 11.87
CA ARG A 144 -12.46 -2.44 12.43
C ARG A 144 -12.00 -1.08 11.87
N ALA A 145 -10.68 -0.83 11.83
CA ALA A 145 -10.14 0.42 11.30
C ALA A 145 -10.54 0.63 9.82
N ARG A 146 -10.39 -0.41 8.99
CA ARG A 146 -10.78 -0.38 7.56
C ARG A 146 -12.28 -0.17 7.36
N LEU A 147 -13.13 -0.85 8.14
CA LEU A 147 -14.59 -0.66 8.08
C LEU A 147 -15.00 0.75 8.53
N THR A 148 -14.31 1.31 9.54
CA THR A 148 -14.54 2.68 10.02
C THR A 148 -14.16 3.72 8.96
N GLU A 149 -13.03 3.50 8.26
CA GLU A 149 -12.59 4.34 7.15
C GLU A 149 -13.56 4.27 5.96
N LEU A 150 -13.98 3.06 5.57
CA LEU A 150 -14.97 2.84 4.51
C LEU A 150 -16.32 3.51 4.85
N ALA A 151 -16.77 3.40 6.09
CA ALA A 151 -17.99 4.05 6.58
C ALA A 151 -17.89 5.58 6.45
N ALA A 152 -16.77 6.17 6.89
CA ALA A 152 -16.53 7.61 6.75
C ALA A 152 -16.49 8.08 5.28
N GLN A 153 -15.93 7.28 4.37
CA GLN A 153 -15.94 7.55 2.92
C GLN A 153 -17.36 7.49 2.32
N ILE A 154 -18.23 6.61 2.81
CA ILE A 154 -19.63 6.53 2.35
C ILE A 154 -20.46 7.71 2.84
N ASP A 155 -20.36 8.09 4.12
CA ASP A 155 -21.10 9.22 4.70
C ASP A 155 -20.78 10.57 4.03
N SER A 156 -19.56 10.72 3.50
CA SER A 156 -19.07 11.99 2.95
C SER A 156 -19.46 12.25 1.47
N GLY A 157 -20.39 11.49 0.91
CA GLY A 157 -20.87 11.68 -0.48
C GLY A 157 -19.98 10.99 -1.54
N PHE A 158 -19.12 10.08 -1.09
CA PHE A 158 -18.09 9.35 -1.82
C PHE A 158 -18.39 8.70 -3.20
N VAL A 159 -18.15 9.35 -4.37
CA VAL A 159 -18.32 8.69 -5.70
C VAL A 159 -17.08 8.79 -6.61
N TYR A 160 -16.47 7.66 -6.94
CA TYR A 160 -15.39 7.54 -7.94
C TYR A 160 -15.85 7.96 -9.37
N PRO A 161 -15.13 8.87 -10.06
CA PRO A 161 -15.29 9.13 -11.48
C PRO A 161 -14.28 8.36 -12.33
N GLY A 162 -14.76 7.62 -13.34
CA GLY A 162 -13.96 7.05 -14.43
C GLY A 162 -14.23 7.80 -15.73
N THR A 163 -13.17 8.35 -16.34
CA THR A 163 -13.17 9.14 -17.60
C THR A 163 -13.46 8.25 -18.83
N PRO A 164 -13.93 8.78 -19.99
CA PRO A 164 -13.24 9.83 -20.75
C PRO A 164 -14.11 10.96 -21.33
N GLY A 165 -13.51 12.15 -21.46
CA GLY A 165 -14.13 13.32 -22.11
C GLY A 165 -13.28 14.59 -21.96
N ALA A 166 -12.33 14.80 -22.87
CA ALA A 166 -11.63 16.05 -23.10
C ALA A 166 -11.89 16.45 -24.58
N PRO A 167 -12.02 17.74 -24.95
CA PRO A 167 -11.11 18.80 -24.52
C PRO A 167 -11.76 20.11 -24.03
N GLY A 168 -11.00 20.84 -23.21
CA GLY A 168 -11.32 22.21 -22.79
C GLY A 168 -10.07 22.86 -22.19
N ALA A 169 -9.21 23.42 -23.05
CA ALA A 169 -8.08 24.23 -22.60
C ALA A 169 -8.59 25.65 -22.31
N GLY A 170 -8.86 25.92 -21.03
CA GLY A 170 -9.20 27.25 -20.51
C GLY A 170 -8.20 27.67 -19.44
N ASP A 171 -7.76 28.92 -19.49
CA ASP A 171 -6.66 29.41 -18.66
C ASP A 171 -7.02 29.57 -17.18
N SER A 172 -6.07 29.21 -16.31
CA SER A 172 -5.89 29.79 -14.97
C SER A 172 -7.06 29.74 -13.96
N GLU A 173 -8.04 28.84 -14.12
CA GLU A 173 -9.01 28.64 -13.05
C GLU A 173 -8.33 28.05 -11.80
N ALA A 174 -8.48 28.76 -10.68
CA ALA A 174 -7.96 28.38 -9.39
C ALA A 174 -8.45 26.97 -9.06
N CYS A 175 -7.51 26.10 -8.69
CA CYS A 175 -7.86 24.76 -8.27
C CYS A 175 -8.46 24.85 -6.86
N GLU A 176 -9.78 24.94 -6.77
CA GLU A 176 -10.52 24.76 -5.52
C GLU A 176 -10.88 23.28 -5.36
N GLY A 177 -10.25 22.65 -4.36
CA GLY A 177 -10.41 21.23 -4.06
C GLY A 177 -9.21 20.68 -3.29
N PRO A 178 -9.34 19.54 -2.60
CA PRO A 178 -8.25 19.00 -1.77
C PRO A 178 -7.04 18.48 -2.58
N PHE A 179 -7.15 18.33 -3.91
CA PHE A 179 -6.10 17.79 -4.79
C PHE A 179 -5.26 18.86 -5.51
N CYS A 180 -5.30 20.09 -4.99
CA CYS A 180 -4.74 21.28 -5.60
C CYS A 180 -3.38 21.67 -5.02
N ALA A 181 -3.05 21.19 -3.82
CA ALA A 181 -1.70 21.23 -3.29
C ALA A 181 -0.82 20.16 -3.96
N VAL A 182 0.41 20.52 -4.33
CA VAL A 182 1.45 19.53 -4.62
C VAL A 182 1.92 18.99 -3.27
N GLU A 183 1.30 17.90 -2.82
CA GLU A 183 1.77 17.21 -1.63
C GLU A 183 3.15 16.60 -1.88
N SER A 184 4.07 16.79 -0.93
CA SER A 184 5.43 16.28 -0.97
C SER A 184 5.89 15.98 0.46
N GLU A 185 6.55 14.84 0.67
CA GLU A 185 7.11 14.46 1.98
C GLU A 185 8.42 13.69 1.78
N THR A 186 9.42 13.99 2.60
CA THR A 186 10.77 13.41 2.48
C THR A 186 11.04 12.43 3.61
N PHE A 187 11.40 11.21 3.21
CA PHE A 187 11.75 10.09 4.07
C PHE A 187 13.22 9.77 3.86
N GLN A 188 14.09 10.26 4.74
CA GLN A 188 15.54 10.07 4.63
C GLN A 188 16.07 10.61 3.27
N GLN A 189 16.51 9.74 2.35
CA GLN A 189 17.02 10.16 1.03
C GLN A 189 15.96 10.16 -0.08
N TRP A 190 14.73 9.75 0.22
CA TRP A 190 13.64 9.65 -0.76
C TRP A 190 12.57 10.72 -0.53
N THR A 191 12.17 11.42 -1.59
CA THR A 191 11.04 12.36 -1.56
C THR A 191 9.86 11.76 -2.32
N ALA A 192 8.75 11.52 -1.61
CA ALA A 192 7.47 11.16 -2.19
C ALA A 192 6.71 12.43 -2.59
N ARG A 193 6.06 12.44 -3.75
CA ARG A 193 5.33 13.60 -4.27
C ARG A 193 4.11 13.18 -5.08
N CYS A 194 2.98 13.82 -4.84
CA CYS A 194 1.78 13.74 -5.68
C CYS A 194 1.55 15.08 -6.40
N ARG A 195 1.24 15.04 -7.70
CA ARG A 195 0.95 16.24 -8.52
C ARG A 195 -0.55 16.32 -8.82
N ARG A 196 -1.03 17.52 -9.21
CA ARG A 196 -2.37 17.73 -9.81
C ARG A 196 -2.59 16.71 -10.94
N GLY A 197 -3.78 16.11 -11.01
CA GLY A 197 -4.06 14.92 -11.83
C GLY A 197 -3.73 13.57 -11.15
N GLY A 198 -3.20 13.61 -9.92
CA GLY A 198 -2.92 12.44 -9.09
C GLY A 198 -1.84 11.51 -9.66
N LEU A 199 -0.89 12.06 -10.40
CA LEU A 199 0.36 11.38 -10.69
C LEU A 199 1.25 11.47 -9.45
N CYS A 200 1.43 10.34 -8.77
CA CYS A 200 2.27 10.22 -7.60
C CYS A 200 3.54 9.44 -7.91
N GLY A 201 4.67 9.80 -7.28
CA GLY A 201 5.92 9.10 -7.43
C GLY A 201 6.91 9.43 -6.31
N ALA A 202 7.81 8.50 -6.02
CA ALA A 202 8.90 8.68 -5.07
C ALA A 202 10.21 8.83 -5.85
N PHE A 203 11.10 9.73 -5.45
CA PHE A 203 12.40 9.87 -6.10
C PHE A 203 13.54 10.08 -5.12
N THR A 204 14.74 9.72 -5.56
CA THR A 204 16.02 9.96 -4.88
C THR A 204 17.04 10.41 -5.94
N THR A 205 18.09 11.09 -5.49
CA THR A 205 19.19 11.56 -6.35
C THR A 205 20.52 10.96 -5.89
N ALA A 206 21.50 10.93 -6.79
CA ALA A 206 22.86 10.48 -6.53
C ALA A 206 23.85 11.26 -7.41
N GLY A 207 25.03 11.57 -6.87
CA GLY A 207 26.04 12.35 -7.57
C GLY A 207 27.17 12.75 -6.63
N GLY A 208 28.12 13.54 -7.15
CA GLY A 208 29.16 14.17 -6.34
C GLY A 208 28.60 15.31 -5.48
N ALA A 209 29.38 15.77 -4.50
CA ALA A 209 28.96 16.75 -3.49
C ALA A 209 28.33 18.03 -4.07
N ASP A 210 28.72 18.43 -5.29
CA ASP A 210 28.28 19.68 -5.91
C ASP A 210 27.12 19.54 -6.92
N ARG A 211 26.72 18.31 -7.33
CA ARG A 211 25.67 18.10 -8.37
C ARG A 211 24.89 16.80 -8.23
N GLU A 212 23.55 16.90 -8.30
CA GLU A 212 22.63 15.80 -8.56
C GLU A 212 22.73 15.33 -10.02
N ASP A 213 23.75 14.55 -10.36
CA ASP A 213 23.90 14.01 -11.73
C ASP A 213 22.76 13.03 -12.05
N HIS A 214 22.50 12.09 -11.16
CA HIS A 214 21.58 10.98 -11.37
C HIS A 214 20.30 11.12 -10.54
N ARG A 215 19.17 10.72 -11.11
CA ARG A 215 17.86 10.65 -10.44
C ARG A 215 17.21 9.31 -10.72
N LEU A 216 16.66 8.70 -9.67
CA LEU A 216 15.84 7.50 -9.72
C LEU A 216 14.43 7.85 -9.23
N GLU A 217 13.40 7.47 -9.98
CA GLU A 217 12.00 7.75 -9.70
C GLU A 217 11.15 6.49 -9.83
N LEU A 218 10.29 6.24 -8.84
CA LEU A 218 9.28 5.19 -8.80
C LEU A 218 7.92 5.85 -8.98
N ARG A 219 7.38 5.82 -10.21
CA ARG A 219 6.09 6.45 -10.54
C ARG A 219 4.95 5.46 -10.30
N ALA A 220 3.96 5.80 -9.49
CA ALA A 220 2.77 4.97 -9.34
C ALA A 220 1.97 4.96 -10.65
N ARG A 221 1.56 3.76 -11.10
CA ARG A 221 0.78 3.64 -12.34
C ARG A 221 -0.63 4.22 -12.17
N PRO A 222 -1.23 4.83 -13.20
CA PRO A 222 -2.61 5.33 -13.15
C PRO A 222 -3.66 4.27 -12.78
N THR A 223 -3.36 2.99 -13.01
CA THR A 223 -4.19 1.84 -12.60
C THR A 223 -4.22 1.57 -11.10
N GLY A 224 -3.41 2.29 -10.30
CA GLY A 224 -3.21 2.03 -8.87
C GLY A 224 -2.45 0.72 -8.58
N ARG A 225 -1.93 0.03 -9.60
CA ARG A 225 -1.25 -1.27 -9.47
C ARG A 225 0.19 -1.17 -9.95
N GLY A 226 1.13 -1.25 -9.00
CA GLY A 226 2.57 -1.25 -9.27
C GLY A 226 3.13 0.11 -9.68
N TYR A 227 4.41 0.09 -10.06
CA TYR A 227 5.20 1.28 -10.37
C TYR A 227 5.92 1.12 -11.71
N ASP A 228 6.20 2.25 -12.36
CA ASP A 228 7.23 2.37 -13.38
C ASP A 228 8.51 2.88 -12.75
N ILE A 229 9.65 2.34 -13.15
CA ILE A 229 10.96 2.72 -12.64
C ILE A 229 11.66 3.57 -13.69
N VAL A 230 12.03 4.79 -13.33
CA VAL A 230 12.66 5.76 -14.22
C VAL A 230 14.01 6.17 -13.70
N PHE A 231 15.02 6.09 -14.56
CA PHE A 231 16.38 6.52 -14.28
C PHE A 231 16.83 7.57 -15.31
N THR A 232 17.37 8.68 -14.82
CA THR A 232 17.96 9.74 -15.64
C THR A 232 19.34 10.12 -15.11
N SER A 233 20.23 10.54 -16.02
CA SER A 233 21.47 11.24 -15.72
C SER A 233 21.55 12.53 -16.54
N THR A 234 21.94 13.62 -15.90
CA THR A 234 21.98 14.95 -16.51
C THR A 234 23.35 15.29 -17.08
N ALA A 235 24.44 14.85 -16.44
CA ALA A 235 25.79 15.05 -16.98
C ALA A 235 26.20 13.95 -17.96
N HIS A 236 25.63 12.75 -17.83
CA HIS A 236 25.93 11.57 -18.63
C HIS A 236 24.64 10.91 -19.18
N PRO A 237 23.94 11.55 -20.14
CA PRO A 237 22.72 10.99 -20.73
C PRO A 237 22.88 9.55 -21.19
N VAL A 238 21.89 8.71 -20.91
CA VAL A 238 21.96 7.25 -21.13
C VAL A 238 21.89 6.93 -22.62
N ASP A 239 22.75 6.02 -23.11
CA ASP A 239 22.59 5.44 -24.45
C ASP A 239 21.38 4.49 -24.45
N GLY A 240 20.26 4.97 -24.98
CA GLY A 240 19.01 4.21 -25.07
C GLY A 240 19.11 2.91 -25.86
N ALA A 241 20.15 2.71 -26.69
CA ALA A 241 20.39 1.49 -27.45
C ALA A 241 21.20 0.42 -26.68
N ARG A 242 21.63 0.68 -25.43
CA ARG A 242 22.49 -0.20 -24.64
C ARG A 242 21.80 -0.72 -23.39
N ALA A 243 21.95 -2.01 -23.12
CA ALA A 243 21.36 -2.65 -21.95
C ALA A 243 21.86 -2.03 -20.63
N ILE A 244 20.97 -1.98 -19.64
CA ILE A 244 21.25 -1.46 -18.29
C ILE A 244 21.25 -2.62 -17.30
N SER A 245 22.21 -2.65 -16.38
CA SER A 245 22.29 -3.64 -15.28
C SER A 245 21.94 -2.98 -13.95
N VAL A 246 20.95 -3.49 -13.24
CA VAL A 246 20.56 -3.04 -11.90
C VAL A 246 20.87 -4.12 -10.86
N ARG A 247 21.44 -3.71 -9.72
CA ARG A 247 21.77 -4.57 -8.57
C ARG A 247 21.21 -3.97 -7.30
N VAL A 248 20.64 -4.79 -6.43
CA VAL A 248 20.29 -4.42 -5.04
C VAL A 248 21.26 -5.11 -4.11
N ASP A 249 21.88 -4.34 -3.21
CA ASP A 249 22.94 -4.76 -2.26
C ASP A 249 24.11 -5.54 -2.92
N GLY A 250 24.38 -5.24 -4.20
CA GLY A 250 25.41 -5.91 -4.99
C GLY A 250 25.08 -7.35 -5.43
N ARG A 251 23.90 -7.88 -5.08
CA ARG A 251 23.47 -9.24 -5.42
C ARG A 251 22.85 -9.27 -6.83
N ASN A 252 23.06 -10.40 -7.53
CA ASN A 252 22.40 -10.83 -8.77
C ASN A 252 21.94 -9.71 -9.72
N PRO A 253 22.79 -9.24 -10.67
CA PRO A 253 22.37 -8.23 -11.63
C PRO A 253 21.16 -8.66 -12.46
N VAL A 254 20.15 -7.79 -12.49
CA VAL A 254 19.05 -7.86 -13.46
C VAL A 254 19.43 -6.98 -14.65
N VAL A 255 19.47 -7.57 -15.85
CA VAL A 255 19.87 -6.86 -17.08
C VAL A 255 18.64 -6.56 -17.92
N PHE A 256 18.36 -5.28 -18.11
CA PHE A 256 17.26 -4.79 -18.94
C PHE A 256 17.76 -4.44 -20.34
N ARG A 257 17.17 -5.07 -21.36
CA ARG A 257 17.46 -4.81 -22.77
C ARG A 257 16.45 -3.82 -23.37
N PRO A 258 16.88 -2.89 -24.26
CA PRO A 258 15.99 -1.96 -24.94
C PRO A 258 14.96 -2.69 -25.77
N GLN A 259 13.81 -2.04 -26.01
CA GLN A 259 12.64 -2.56 -26.74
C GLN A 259 11.92 -3.74 -26.07
N THR A 260 12.63 -4.65 -25.40
CA THR A 260 12.04 -5.78 -24.68
C THR A 260 11.55 -5.41 -23.28
N HIS A 261 12.33 -4.64 -22.52
CA HIS A 261 12.03 -4.36 -21.10
C HIS A 261 11.78 -2.87 -20.81
N TYR A 262 12.47 -1.99 -21.53
CA TYR A 262 12.39 -0.55 -21.31
C TYR A 262 12.31 0.22 -22.63
N ALA A 263 11.73 1.41 -22.55
CA ALA A 263 11.84 2.45 -23.57
C ALA A 263 12.81 3.52 -23.07
N ALA A 264 13.69 4.01 -23.95
CA ALA A 264 14.37 5.27 -23.73
C ALA A 264 13.44 6.39 -24.22
N ASP A 265 13.17 7.40 -23.40
CA ASP A 265 12.42 8.58 -23.86
C ASP A 265 13.34 9.59 -24.58
N ALA A 266 12.74 10.61 -25.20
CA ALA A 266 13.47 11.64 -25.93
C ALA A 266 14.41 12.51 -25.06
N SER A 267 14.32 12.41 -23.72
CA SER A 267 15.23 13.07 -22.78
C SER A 267 16.42 12.19 -22.37
N GLY A 268 16.50 10.96 -22.88
CA GLY A 268 17.50 9.97 -22.46
C GLY A 268 17.16 9.31 -21.12
N ALA A 269 15.90 9.35 -20.68
CA ALA A 269 15.45 8.60 -19.51
C ALA A 269 15.25 7.12 -19.85
N PHE A 270 15.80 6.24 -19.02
CA PHE A 270 15.42 4.83 -19.00
C PHE A 270 14.07 4.68 -18.29
N VAL A 271 13.06 4.13 -18.96
CA VAL A 271 11.73 3.86 -18.38
C VAL A 271 11.41 2.37 -18.45
N LEU A 272 11.52 1.68 -17.31
CA LEU A 272 11.14 0.28 -17.13
C LEU A 272 9.66 0.20 -16.73
N SER A 273 8.83 -0.33 -17.64
CA SER A 273 7.37 -0.46 -17.48
C SER A 273 6.85 -1.90 -17.58
N ASP A 274 7.71 -2.90 -17.73
CA ASP A 274 7.30 -4.30 -17.57
C ASP A 274 6.81 -4.56 -16.13
N ALA A 275 5.57 -5.05 -15.97
CA ALA A 275 4.92 -5.17 -14.67
C ALA A 275 5.63 -6.16 -13.72
N ASP A 276 6.03 -7.32 -14.24
CA ASP A 276 6.62 -8.36 -13.42
C ASP A 276 8.04 -7.98 -13.00
N SER A 277 8.81 -7.35 -13.91
CA SER A 277 10.16 -6.90 -13.60
C SER A 277 10.19 -5.68 -12.68
N THR A 278 9.27 -4.72 -12.83
CA THR A 278 9.18 -3.62 -11.87
C THR A 278 8.74 -4.10 -10.50
N ALA A 279 7.76 -5.01 -10.39
CA ALA A 279 7.34 -5.59 -9.12
C ALA A 279 8.50 -6.28 -8.40
N ARG A 280 9.20 -7.21 -9.08
CA ARG A 280 10.37 -7.91 -8.50
C ARG A 280 11.47 -6.96 -8.05
N LEU A 281 11.74 -5.89 -8.81
CA LEU A 281 12.78 -4.92 -8.47
C LEU A 281 12.35 -4.01 -7.31
N VAL A 282 11.09 -3.54 -7.28
CA VAL A 282 10.54 -2.78 -6.14
C VAL A 282 10.56 -3.61 -4.86
N ASP A 283 10.20 -4.89 -4.92
CA ASP A 283 10.25 -5.81 -3.78
C ASP A 283 11.67 -6.02 -3.27
N ALA A 284 12.64 -6.15 -4.17
CA ALA A 284 14.05 -6.17 -3.80
C ALA A 284 14.48 -4.84 -3.15
N MET A 285 14.06 -3.70 -3.71
CA MET A 285 14.36 -2.37 -3.16
C MET A 285 13.77 -2.15 -1.75
N ARG A 286 12.54 -2.61 -1.48
CA ARG A 286 11.92 -2.51 -0.14
C ARG A 286 12.69 -3.24 0.97
N ARG A 287 13.43 -4.29 0.60
CA ARG A 287 14.23 -5.13 1.51
C ARG A 287 15.73 -4.80 1.51
N GLY A 288 16.18 -3.96 0.58
CA GLY A 288 17.59 -3.67 0.37
C GLY A 288 18.06 -2.36 1.01
N GLY A 289 19.38 -2.22 1.17
CA GLY A 289 20.00 -0.98 1.67
C GLY A 289 20.48 -0.03 0.55
N ARG A 290 20.87 -0.59 -0.60
CA ARG A 290 21.52 0.16 -1.69
C ARG A 290 21.15 -0.40 -3.07
N LEU A 291 20.88 0.48 -4.03
CA LEU A 291 20.68 0.12 -5.44
C LEU A 291 21.78 0.72 -6.31
N THR A 292 22.36 -0.09 -7.20
CA THR A 292 23.38 0.33 -8.16
C THR A 292 22.87 0.12 -9.58
N VAL A 293 22.93 1.17 -10.40
CA VAL A 293 22.60 1.15 -11.84
C VAL A 293 23.91 1.26 -12.62
N GLN A 294 24.19 0.30 -13.49
CA GLN A 294 25.30 0.31 -14.44
C GLN A 294 24.74 0.48 -15.85
N TYR A 295 25.24 1.48 -16.58
CA TYR A 295 24.74 1.87 -17.90
C TYR A 295 25.88 2.41 -18.76
N VAL A 296 25.65 2.50 -20.07
CA VAL A 296 26.54 3.16 -21.02
C VAL A 296 25.97 4.55 -21.32
N ASP A 297 26.79 5.60 -21.26
CA ASP A 297 26.36 6.94 -21.66
C ASP A 297 26.38 7.15 -23.19
N ALA A 298 25.75 8.22 -23.68
CA ALA A 298 25.67 8.55 -25.10
C ALA A 298 27.03 8.82 -25.78
N ARG A 299 28.15 8.81 -25.04
CA ARG A 299 29.53 8.87 -25.58
C ARG A 299 30.20 7.48 -25.60
N GLY A 300 29.46 6.42 -25.27
CA GLY A 300 29.96 5.05 -25.20
C GLY A 300 30.77 4.74 -23.95
N GLN A 301 30.70 5.56 -22.89
CA GLN A 301 31.46 5.33 -21.65
C GLN A 301 30.62 4.59 -20.60
N ASP A 302 31.21 3.58 -19.96
CA ASP A 302 30.59 2.87 -18.85
C ASP A 302 30.44 3.80 -17.63
N ARG A 303 29.24 3.79 -17.04
CA ARG A 303 28.86 4.61 -15.88
C ARG A 303 28.21 3.75 -14.81
N MET A 304 28.27 4.25 -13.57
CA MET A 304 27.66 3.61 -12.42
C MET A 304 27.05 4.65 -11.48
N ALA A 305 25.73 4.62 -11.32
CA ALA A 305 25.01 5.38 -10.30
C ALA A 305 24.74 4.47 -9.09
N THR A 306 24.80 5.02 -7.88
CA THR A 306 24.50 4.29 -6.64
C THR A 306 23.61 5.13 -5.74
N PHE A 307 22.45 4.57 -5.39
CA PHE A 307 21.40 5.21 -4.61
C PHE A 307 21.25 4.50 -3.26
N SER A 308 21.00 5.26 -2.19
CA SER A 308 20.50 4.67 -0.94
C SER A 308 19.04 4.25 -1.10
N LEU A 309 18.66 3.15 -0.47
CA LEU A 309 17.27 2.72 -0.35
C LEU A 309 16.65 3.14 0.99
N MET A 310 17.40 3.84 1.85
CA MET A 310 16.88 4.42 3.09
C MET A 310 15.72 5.37 2.81
N GLY A 311 14.51 4.94 3.20
CA GLY A 311 13.27 5.70 3.04
C GLY A 311 12.34 5.19 1.95
N VAL A 312 12.82 4.34 1.01
CA VAL A 312 12.02 3.92 -0.16
C VAL A 312 10.68 3.33 0.24
N THR A 313 10.65 2.41 1.21
CA THR A 313 9.41 1.73 1.66
C THR A 313 8.39 2.73 2.20
N ARG A 314 8.80 3.68 3.06
CA ARG A 314 7.92 4.72 3.60
C ARG A 314 7.41 5.68 2.52
N SER A 315 8.27 6.03 1.56
CA SER A 315 7.86 6.85 0.41
C SER A 315 6.81 6.16 -0.45
N LEU A 316 6.94 4.85 -0.66
CA LEU A 316 5.95 4.08 -1.41
C LEU A 316 4.62 3.92 -0.65
N GLU A 317 4.68 3.66 0.65
CA GLU A 317 3.49 3.61 1.53
C GLU A 317 2.73 4.96 1.56
N TRP A 318 3.46 6.07 1.66
CA TRP A 318 2.89 7.43 1.60
C TRP A 318 2.15 7.70 0.28
N ILE A 319 2.67 7.13 -0.82
CA ILE A 319 2.06 7.17 -2.15
C ILE A 319 0.84 6.25 -2.21
N GLU A 320 0.93 5.01 -1.72
CA GLU A 320 -0.19 4.07 -1.70
C GLU A 320 -1.40 4.68 -1.00
N VAL A 321 -1.21 5.28 0.18
CA VAL A 321 -2.29 5.99 0.92
C VAL A 321 -2.94 7.08 0.06
N ARG A 322 -2.21 7.74 -0.84
CA ARG A 322 -2.71 8.85 -1.69
C ARG A 322 -3.23 8.43 -3.06
N VAL A 323 -2.75 7.31 -3.58
CA VAL A 323 -3.21 6.72 -4.84
C VAL A 323 -4.46 5.88 -4.62
N ILE A 324 -4.56 5.22 -3.45
CA ILE A 324 -5.73 4.42 -3.03
C ILE A 324 -6.84 5.31 -2.47
N ARG A 325 -6.51 6.47 -1.85
CA ARG A 325 -7.52 7.50 -1.52
C ARG A 325 -8.40 7.77 -2.74
N PRO A 326 -9.72 7.55 -2.66
CA PRO A 326 -10.63 7.94 -3.71
C PRO A 326 -10.48 9.44 -3.97
N ARG A 327 -10.37 9.81 -5.24
CA ARG A 327 -10.26 11.22 -5.67
C ARG A 327 -11.67 11.79 -5.83
N TYR A 328 -11.84 13.00 -5.35
CA TYR A 328 -13.09 13.74 -5.30
C TYR A 328 -12.96 15.04 -6.10
#